data_AF-A0A0S8CMY2-F1
#
_entry.id   AF-A0A0S8CMY2-F1
#
_cell.length_a   1.000
_cell.length_b   1.000
_cell.length_c   1.000
_cell.angle_alpha   90.00
_cell.angle_beta   90.00
_cell.angle_gamma   90.00
#
_symmetry.space_group_name_H-M   'P 1'
#
loop_
_entity.id
_entity.type
_entity.pdbx_description
1 polymer ?
#
loop_
_entity_poly.entity_id
_entity_poly.type
_entity_poly.pdbx_seq_one_letter_code
_entity_poly.pdbx_strand_id
1 'polypeptide(L)'
;MAFDREHSWVKPDLVDPKTPTLWQMSEQLLAHEQVHFLISCLVVRQANLSITPQDDLLEMLELTKLVAQRLNLQYDSATNHGLNLEVQNLWEAEVMRQFHELAVQSRSSTF
;
A
#
# COMPACT_ATOMS: atom_id res chain seq x y z
N MET A 1 6.57 -22.06 -14.06
CA MET A 1 5.52 -21.56 -13.14
C MET A 1 4.32 -21.21 -13.99
N ALA A 2 3.18 -21.85 -13.77
CA ALA A 2 1.95 -21.53 -14.48
C ALA A 2 1.26 -20.35 -13.78
N PHE A 3 0.65 -19.46 -14.54
CA PHE A 3 -0.17 -18.37 -14.02
C PHE A 3 -1.41 -18.95 -13.35
N ASP A 4 -1.54 -18.79 -12.03
CA ASP A 4 -2.71 -19.23 -11.27
C ASP A 4 -3.78 -18.14 -11.34
N ARG A 5 -4.82 -18.38 -12.14
CA ARG A 5 -5.90 -17.43 -12.39
C ARG A 5 -6.79 -17.19 -11.16
N GLU A 6 -6.85 -18.15 -10.24
CA GLU A 6 -7.70 -18.10 -9.04
C GLU A 6 -7.02 -17.30 -7.91
N HIS A 7 -5.69 -17.33 -7.86
CA HIS A 7 -4.88 -16.61 -6.87
C HIS A 7 -4.16 -15.38 -7.43
N SER A 8 -4.26 -15.11 -8.74
CA SER A 8 -3.67 -13.92 -9.33
C SER A 8 -4.56 -12.70 -9.13
N TRP A 9 -3.94 -11.63 -8.64
CA TRP A 9 -4.58 -10.31 -8.53
C TRP A 9 -4.76 -9.63 -9.91
N VAL A 10 -4.05 -10.12 -10.93
CA VAL A 10 -4.23 -9.70 -12.32
C VAL A 10 -5.41 -10.48 -12.90
N LYS A 11 -6.57 -9.83 -13.02
CA LYS A 11 -7.69 -10.41 -13.78
C LYS A 11 -7.40 -10.23 -15.27
N PRO A 12 -7.11 -11.29 -16.04
CA PRO A 12 -6.70 -11.16 -17.45
C PRO A 12 -7.79 -10.50 -18.30
N ASP A 13 -9.05 -10.64 -17.87
CA ASP A 13 -10.22 -10.11 -18.56
C ASP A 13 -10.35 -8.59 -18.40
N LEU A 14 -9.53 -7.96 -17.54
CA LEU A 14 -9.43 -6.50 -17.39
C LEU A 14 -8.30 -5.92 -18.25
N VAL A 15 -7.43 -6.74 -18.84
CA VAL A 15 -6.29 -6.26 -19.64
C VAL A 15 -6.64 -6.39 -21.13
N ASP A 16 -7.51 -5.49 -21.61
CA ASP A 16 -7.79 -5.36 -23.04
C ASP A 16 -7.54 -3.92 -23.52
N PRO A 17 -6.42 -3.66 -24.22
CA PRO A 17 -6.11 -2.32 -24.74
C PRO A 17 -7.09 -1.86 -25.82
N LYS A 18 -7.95 -2.73 -26.35
CA LYS A 18 -9.01 -2.37 -27.29
C LYS A 18 -10.26 -1.85 -26.60
N THR A 19 -10.36 -2.02 -25.28
CA THR A 19 -11.48 -1.56 -24.47
C THR A 19 -10.98 -0.52 -23.45
N PRO A 20 -11.04 0.79 -23.77
CA PRO A 20 -10.40 1.85 -22.97
C PRO A 20 -10.77 1.82 -21.48
N THR A 21 -12.02 1.50 -21.16
CA THR A 21 -12.50 1.40 -19.79
C THR A 21 -11.83 0.26 -19.02
N LEU A 22 -11.66 -0.92 -19.64
CA LEU A 22 -10.99 -2.05 -19.00
C LEU A 22 -9.50 -1.77 -18.82
N TRP A 23 -8.86 -1.18 -19.85
CA TRP A 23 -7.47 -0.73 -19.75
C TRP A 23 -7.25 0.23 -18.57
N GLN A 24 -8.09 1.26 -18.44
CA GLN A 24 -8.00 2.21 -17.33
C GLN A 24 -8.20 1.54 -15.96
N MET A 25 -9.15 0.60 -15.85
CA MET A 25 -9.33 -0.18 -14.62
C MET A 25 -8.10 -1.04 -14.29
N SER A 26 -7.41 -1.58 -15.30
CA SER A 26 -6.19 -2.35 -15.09
C SER A 26 -5.03 -1.49 -14.59
N GLU A 27 -4.89 -0.26 -15.09
CA GLU A 27 -3.90 0.71 -14.61
C GLU A 27 -4.17 1.12 -13.16
N GLN A 28 -5.45 1.29 -12.80
CA GLN A 28 -5.87 1.61 -11.43
C GLN A 28 -5.56 0.48 -10.46
N LEU A 29 -5.90 -0.75 -10.81
CA LEU A 29 -5.56 -1.92 -9.99
C LEU A 29 -4.05 -2.07 -9.85
N LEU A 30 -3.28 -1.83 -10.91
CA LEU A 30 -1.82 -1.83 -10.81
C LEU A 30 -1.32 -0.77 -9.81
N ALA A 31 -1.85 0.45 -9.86
CA ALA A 31 -1.49 1.49 -8.91
C ALA A 31 -1.86 1.11 -7.47
N HIS A 32 -3.03 0.50 -7.25
CA HIS A 32 -3.47 -0.03 -5.95
C HIS A 32 -2.48 -1.07 -5.40
N GLU A 33 -2.06 -2.03 -6.23
CA GLU A 33 -1.07 -3.04 -5.82
C GLU A 33 0.33 -2.46 -5.55
N GLN A 34 0.72 -1.41 -6.29
CA GLN A 34 1.96 -0.69 -6.02
C GLN A 34 1.93 -0.03 -4.63
N VAL A 35 0.78 0.50 -4.20
CA VAL A 35 0.63 1.06 -2.85
C VAL A 35 0.75 -0.03 -1.77
N HIS A 36 0.15 -1.21 -1.96
CA HIS A 36 0.34 -2.35 -1.04
C HIS A 36 1.83 -2.74 -0.87
N PHE A 37 2.56 -2.78 -1.98
CA PHE A 37 3.99 -3.04 -1.96
C PHE A 37 4.74 -1.96 -1.19
N LEU A 38 4.44 -0.68 -1.46
CA LEU A 38 5.07 0.46 -0.77
C LEU A 38 4.80 0.45 0.75
N ILE A 39 3.57 0.19 1.19
CA ILE A 39 3.23 0.04 2.62
C ILE A 39 4.14 -1.01 3.26
N SER A 40 4.24 -2.18 2.63
CA SER A 40 5.05 -3.29 3.14
C SER A 40 6.55 -2.92 3.22
N CYS A 41 7.10 -2.27 2.19
CA CYS A 41 8.48 -1.81 2.17
C CYS A 41 8.77 -0.76 3.25
N LEU A 42 7.86 0.20 3.47
CA LEU A 42 8.03 1.24 4.48
C LEU A 42 8.03 0.65 5.90
N VAL A 43 7.10 -0.28 6.19
CA VAL A 43 7.03 -0.96 7.49
C VAL A 43 8.30 -1.75 7.75
N VAL A 44 8.78 -2.54 6.78
CA VAL A 44 10.04 -3.30 6.91
C VAL A 44 11.23 -2.35 7.09
N ARG A 45 11.30 -1.26 6.34
CA ARG A 45 12.38 -0.27 6.48
C ARG A 45 12.38 0.35 7.88
N GLN A 46 11.22 0.71 8.41
CA GLN A 46 11.11 1.27 9.74
C GLN A 46 11.50 0.25 10.82
N ALA A 47 11.06 -1.00 10.69
CA ALA A 47 11.47 -2.08 11.59
C ALA A 47 13.00 -2.24 11.58
N ASN A 48 13.63 -2.28 10.40
CA ASN A 48 15.08 -2.39 10.26
C ASN A 48 15.85 -1.24 10.95
N LEU A 49 15.31 -0.02 10.93
CA LEU A 49 15.91 1.13 11.63
C LEU A 49 15.73 1.05 13.15
N SER A 50 14.74 0.30 13.62
CA SER A 50 14.42 0.16 15.04
C SER A 50 15.10 -1.05 15.71
N ILE A 51 15.66 -1.98 14.94
CA ILE A 51 16.36 -3.16 15.47
C ILE A 51 17.66 -2.76 16.17
N THR A 52 17.86 -3.35 17.34
CA THR A 52 19.06 -3.29 18.16
C THR A 52 19.70 -4.69 18.29
N PRO A 53 20.98 -4.80 18.67
CA PRO A 53 21.63 -6.10 18.82
C PRO A 53 21.04 -7.03 19.88
N GLN A 54 20.17 -6.52 20.76
CA GLN A 54 19.54 -7.28 21.84
C GLN A 54 18.16 -7.82 21.47
N ASP A 55 17.61 -7.40 20.32
CA ASP A 55 16.25 -7.76 19.93
C ASP A 55 16.16 -9.19 19.39
N ASP A 56 15.00 -9.82 19.61
CA ASP A 56 14.64 -11.06 18.93
C ASP A 56 14.21 -10.75 17.49
N LEU A 57 15.07 -11.12 16.53
CA LEU A 57 14.83 -10.86 15.12
C LEU A 57 13.62 -11.61 14.57
N LEU A 58 13.28 -12.79 15.11
CA LEU A 58 12.12 -13.55 14.66
C LEU A 58 10.83 -12.88 15.11
N GLU A 59 10.77 -12.48 16.39
CA GLU A 59 9.61 -11.73 16.93
C GLU A 59 9.41 -10.42 16.18
N MET A 60 10.50 -9.71 15.86
CA MET A 60 10.45 -8.48 15.06
C MET A 60 9.90 -8.73 13.64
N LEU A 61 10.29 -9.83 12.99
CA LEU A 61 9.77 -10.20 11.66
C LEU A 61 8.27 -10.53 11.72
N GLU A 62 7.82 -11.27 12.73
CA GLU A 62 6.41 -11.62 12.92
C GLU A 62 5.56 -10.37 13.17
N LEU A 63 6.02 -9.49 14.05
CA LEU A 63 5.33 -8.23 14.32
C LEU A 63 5.26 -7.34 13.08
N THR A 64 6.38 -7.20 12.36
CA THR A 64 6.46 -6.40 11.12
C THR A 64 5.48 -6.93 10.07
N LYS A 65 5.39 -8.25 9.92
CA LYS A 65 4.43 -8.90 9.02
C LYS A 65 2.99 -8.59 9.43
N LEU A 66 2.65 -8.72 10.71
CA LEU A 66 1.29 -8.45 11.21
C LEU A 66 0.88 -6.99 11.01
N VAL A 67 1.79 -6.06 11.27
CA VAL A 67 1.55 -4.62 11.07
C VAL A 67 1.33 -4.31 9.59
N ALA A 68 2.20 -4.80 8.70
CA ALA A 68 2.05 -4.61 7.26
C ALA A 68 0.72 -5.19 6.75
N GLN A 69 0.35 -6.41 7.18
CA GLN A 69 -0.93 -7.03 6.82
C GLN A 69 -2.12 -6.20 7.29
N ARG A 70 -2.10 -5.70 8.54
CA ARG A 70 -3.17 -4.86 9.07
C ARG A 70 -3.34 -3.57 8.26
N LEU A 71 -2.24 -2.90 7.93
CA LEU A 71 -2.27 -1.66 7.15
C LEU A 71 -2.80 -1.90 5.73
N ASN A 72 -2.37 -2.99 5.09
CA ASN A 72 -2.88 -3.37 3.78
C ASN A 72 -4.40 -3.67 3.81
N LEU A 73 -4.89 -4.40 4.81
CA LEU A 73 -6.33 -4.66 4.98
C LEU A 73 -7.13 -3.38 5.23
N GLN A 74 -6.57 -2.43 5.99
CA GLN A 74 -7.20 -1.12 6.19
C GLN A 74 -7.25 -0.32 4.89
N TYR A 75 -6.17 -0.34 4.10
CA TYR A 75 -6.12 0.32 2.80
C TYR A 75 -7.14 -0.27 1.82
N ASP A 76 -7.23 -1.60 1.74
CA ASP A 76 -8.25 -2.31 0.97
C ASP A 76 -9.66 -1.90 1.36
N SER A 77 -9.97 -1.93 2.66
CA SER A 77 -11.29 -1.53 3.16
C SER A 77 -11.58 -0.06 2.88
N ALA A 78 -10.58 0.80 2.95
CA ALA A 78 -10.74 2.23 2.74
C ALA A 78 -10.93 2.59 1.27
N THR A 79 -10.42 1.80 0.33
CA THR A 79 -10.46 2.06 -1.13
C THR A 79 -11.42 1.13 -1.89
N ASN A 80 -12.09 0.23 -1.19
CA ASN A 80 -12.87 -0.86 -1.78
C ASN A 80 -12.02 -1.70 -2.75
N HIS A 81 -10.83 -2.13 -2.29
CA HIS A 81 -9.87 -2.92 -3.06
C HIS A 81 -9.45 -2.27 -4.39
N GLY A 82 -9.32 -0.94 -4.43
CA GLY A 82 -8.97 -0.20 -5.65
C GLY A 82 -10.04 -0.21 -6.74
N LEU A 83 -11.25 -0.73 -6.47
CA LEU A 83 -12.34 -0.80 -7.45
C LEU A 83 -13.17 0.49 -7.52
N ASN A 84 -12.96 1.42 -6.58
CA ASN A 84 -13.65 2.71 -6.56
C ASN A 84 -12.65 3.86 -6.64
N LEU A 85 -12.54 4.45 -7.83
CA LEU A 85 -11.62 5.54 -8.12
C LEU A 85 -11.85 6.79 -7.26
N GLU A 86 -13.11 7.15 -7.01
CA GLU A 86 -13.43 8.34 -6.21
C GLU A 86 -12.91 8.16 -4.78
N VAL A 87 -13.16 6.98 -4.21
CA VAL A 87 -12.74 6.65 -2.85
C VAL A 87 -11.21 6.56 -2.76
N GLN A 88 -10.54 5.98 -3.76
CA GLN A 88 -9.08 5.95 -3.82
C GLN A 88 -8.47 7.36 -3.90
N ASN A 89 -9.00 8.24 -4.74
CA ASN A 89 -8.53 9.62 -4.84
C ASN A 89 -8.72 10.39 -3.53
N LEU A 90 -9.86 10.19 -2.84
CA LEU A 90 -10.12 10.79 -1.53
C LEU A 90 -9.11 10.29 -0.49
N TRP A 91 -8.82 8.99 -0.48
CA TRP A 91 -7.82 8.40 0.39
C TRP A 91 -6.41 8.98 0.12
N GLU A 92 -6.00 9.06 -1.14
CA GLU A 92 -4.69 9.61 -1.52
C GLU A 92 -4.56 11.09 -1.14
N ALA A 93 -5.61 11.89 -1.37
CA ALA A 93 -5.63 13.29 -0.99
C ALA A 93 -5.50 13.47 0.53
N GLU A 94 -6.20 12.64 1.31
CA GLU A 94 -6.14 12.66 2.77
C GLU A 94 -4.75 12.27 3.29
N VAL A 95 -4.12 11.25 2.70
CA VAL A 95 -2.73 10.87 3.03
C VAL A 95 -1.75 12.01 2.72
N MET A 96 -1.87 12.64 1.55
CA MET A 96 -1.02 13.77 1.18
C MET A 96 -1.20 14.98 2.10
N ARG A 97 -2.43 15.24 2.55
CA ARG A 97 -2.73 16.25 3.57
C ARG A 97 -2.00 15.95 4.87
N GLN A 98 -2.06 14.71 5.37
CA GLN A 98 -1.37 14.30 6.59
C GLN A 98 0.15 14.43 6.47
N PHE A 99 0.75 14.04 5.33
CA PHE A 99 2.18 14.24 5.09
C PHE A 99 2.57 15.72 5.13
N HIS A 100 1.75 16.60 4.56
CA HIS A 100 2.00 18.03 4.60
C HIS A 100 1.98 18.56 6.05
N GLU A 101 1.00 18.14 6.86
CA GLU A 101 0.88 18.55 8.25
C GLU A 101 2.09 18.12 9.09
N LEU A 102 2.53 16.86 8.94
CA LEU A 102 3.72 16.35 9.61
C LEU A 102 5.00 17.07 9.16
N ALA A 103 5.10 17.40 7.87
CA ALA A 103 6.23 18.16 7.33
C ALA A 103 6.28 19.60 7.88
N VAL A 104 5.13 20.23 8.12
CA VAL A 104 5.04 21.55 8.75
C VAL A 104 5.41 21.46 10.24
N GLN A 105 4.84 20.50 10.97
CA GLN A 105 5.12 20.30 12.40
C GLN A 105 6.60 20.02 12.70
N SER A 106 7.25 19.22 11.86
CA SER A 106 8.68 18.91 12.02
C SER A 106 9.59 20.12 11.81
N ARG A 107 9.16 21.12 11.02
CA ARG A 107 9.90 22.39 10.81
C ARG A 107 9.65 23.42 11.91
N SER A 108 8.48 23.39 12.54
CA SER A 108 8.14 24.30 13.64
C SER A 108 8.74 23.89 14.99
N SER A 109 9.15 22.62 15.14
CA SER A 109 9.70 22.06 16.39
C SER A 109 11.22 22.29 16.56
N THR A 110 11.85 23.02 15.64
CA THR A 110 13.31 23.23 15.56
C THR A 110 13.78 24.61 16.03
N PHE A 111 12.92 25.38 16.72
CA PHE A 111 13.23 26.69 17.30
C PHE A 111 13.05 26.71 18.81
#